data_AF-A0A2V5MPQ6-F1
#
_entry.id   AF-A0A2V5MPQ6-F1
#
_cell.length_a   1.000
_cell.length_b   1.000
_cell.length_c   1.000
_cell.angle_alpha   90.00
_cell.angle_beta   90.00
_cell.angle_gamma   90.00
#
_symmetry.space_group_name_H-M   'P 1'
#
loop_
_entity.id
_entity.type
_entity.pdbx_description
1 polymer ?
#
loop_
_entity_poly.entity_id
_entity_poly.type
_entity_poly.pdbx_seq_one_letter_code
_entity_poly.pdbx_strand_id
1 'polypeptide(L)'
;MKKIHQWLWRGVLFAALLLFLAGSLMAQTLTRYQAQSTGSKMKIDGDSTAHKWTVECSVVGGYFELDPAFAAAPQNAATGKVNAKVSVIVPVRQLKSTVLVGKQSMDNVMHEALKVQQFPRIEYRLTELTLKEAPKSADAPIQLSSKGQGDRKHPAQNVFF
;
A
#
# COMPACT_ATOMS: atom_id res chain seq x y z
N MET A 1 -13.20 -60.51 -16.47
CA MET A 1 -12.05 -59.63 -16.16
C MET A 1 -12.23 -58.17 -16.64
N LYS A 2 -12.99 -57.88 -17.71
CA LYS A 2 -13.14 -56.50 -18.25
C LYS A 2 -13.87 -55.49 -17.33
N LYS A 3 -14.79 -55.93 -16.46
CA LYS A 3 -15.59 -55.05 -15.59
C LYS A 3 -14.79 -54.37 -14.47
N ILE A 4 -13.75 -55.03 -13.94
CA ILE A 4 -12.90 -54.50 -12.86
C ILE A 4 -11.97 -53.39 -13.40
N HIS A 5 -11.46 -53.58 -14.62
CA HIS A 5 -10.65 -52.58 -15.31
C HIS A 5 -11.43 -51.28 -15.59
N GLN A 6 -12.71 -51.40 -15.98
CA GLN A 6 -13.58 -50.24 -16.19
C GLN A 6 -13.96 -49.50 -14.89
N TRP A 7 -14.08 -50.21 -13.76
CA TRP A 7 -14.29 -49.60 -12.45
C TRP A 7 -13.06 -48.82 -11.98
N LEU A 8 -11.86 -49.36 -12.19
CA LEU A 8 -10.59 -48.68 -11.87
C LEU A 8 -10.38 -47.43 -12.72
N TRP A 9 -10.68 -47.49 -14.02
CA TRP A 9 -10.56 -46.33 -14.92
C TRP A 9 -11.56 -45.22 -14.58
N ARG A 10 -12.78 -45.58 -14.18
CA ARG A 10 -13.78 -44.61 -13.70
C ARG A 10 -13.36 -43.93 -12.40
N GLY A 11 -12.74 -44.67 -11.48
CA GLY A 11 -12.20 -44.11 -10.24
C GLY A 11 -11.05 -43.12 -10.47
N VAL A 12 -10.12 -43.45 -11.37
CA VAL A 12 -9.00 -42.56 -11.74
C VAL A 12 -9.50 -41.31 -12.46
N LEU A 13 -10.47 -41.44 -13.38
CA LEU A 13 -11.08 -40.28 -14.05
C LEU A 13 -11.84 -39.37 -13.08
N PHE A 14 -12.52 -39.94 -12.08
CA PHE A 14 -13.23 -39.15 -11.07
C PHE A 14 -12.26 -38.43 -10.12
N ALA A 15 -11.17 -39.09 -9.72
CA ALA A 15 -10.11 -38.46 -8.92
C ALA A 15 -9.36 -37.36 -9.70
N ALA A 16 -9.11 -37.57 -10.99
CA ALA A 16 -8.52 -36.55 -11.87
C ALA A 16 -9.44 -35.34 -12.05
N LEU A 17 -10.76 -35.56 -12.15
CA LEU A 17 -11.75 -34.48 -12.24
C LEU A 17 -11.81 -33.65 -10.95
N LEU A 18 -11.73 -34.28 -9.78
CA LEU A 18 -11.67 -33.59 -8.49
C LEU A 18 -10.37 -32.78 -8.30
N LEU A 19 -9.24 -33.31 -8.77
CA LEU A 19 -7.96 -32.58 -8.78
C LEU A 19 -7.97 -31.39 -9.74
N PHE A 20 -8.65 -31.51 -10.89
CA PHE A 20 -8.80 -30.42 -11.85
C PHE A 20 -9.73 -29.31 -11.32
N LEU A 21 -10.79 -29.67 -10.59
CA LEU A 21 -11.69 -28.70 -9.93
C LEU A 21 -11.03 -27.99 -8.74
N ALA A 22 -10.08 -28.63 -8.05
CA ALA A 22 -9.33 -28.01 -6.96
C ALA A 22 -8.26 -27.02 -7.45
N GLY A 23 -7.81 -27.15 -8.71
CA GLY A 23 -6.80 -26.27 -9.31
C GLY A 23 -7.32 -24.90 -9.76
N SER A 24 -8.63 -24.64 -9.70
CA SER A 24 -9.25 -23.40 -10.19
C SER A 24 -9.53 -22.35 -9.13
N LEU A 25 -8.86 -22.43 -7.97
CA LEU A 25 -8.73 -21.26 -7.09
C LEU A 25 -7.94 -20.18 -7.84
N MET A 26 -8.66 -19.36 -8.59
CA MET A 26 -8.14 -18.21 -9.30
C MET A 26 -7.35 -17.36 -8.31
N ALA A 27 -6.03 -17.33 -8.47
CA ALA A 27 -5.22 -16.35 -7.80
C ALA A 27 -5.78 -14.97 -8.17
N GLN A 28 -6.20 -14.18 -7.18
CA GLN A 28 -6.70 -12.83 -7.43
C GLN A 28 -5.54 -12.00 -7.98
N THR A 29 -5.56 -11.74 -9.28
CA THR A 29 -4.54 -10.95 -9.97
C THR A 29 -4.77 -9.48 -9.64
N LEU A 30 -3.97 -8.94 -8.72
CA LEU A 30 -3.96 -7.50 -8.45
C LEU A 30 -3.17 -6.77 -9.54
N THR A 31 -3.70 -5.63 -10.01
CA THR A 31 -2.94 -4.74 -10.89
C THR A 31 -1.95 -3.93 -10.05
N ARG A 32 -0.67 -3.99 -10.42
CA ARG A 32 0.41 -3.27 -9.73
C ARG A 32 0.75 -1.95 -10.41
N TYR A 33 0.64 -0.87 -9.64
CA TYR A 33 1.11 0.46 -9.96
C TYR A 33 2.40 0.74 -9.20
N GLN A 34 3.45 1.12 -9.92
CA GLN A 34 4.74 1.46 -9.32
C GLN A 34 4.85 2.96 -9.13
N ALA A 35 5.41 3.38 -8.00
CA ALA A 35 5.71 4.78 -7.78
C ALA A 35 6.74 5.26 -8.81
N GLN A 36 6.49 6.41 -9.43
CA GLN A 36 7.46 7.05 -10.30
C GLN A 36 8.44 7.87 -9.46
N SER A 37 9.73 7.76 -9.78
CA SER A 37 10.80 8.52 -9.13
C SER A 37 10.73 10.01 -9.40
N THR A 38 9.97 10.43 -10.41
CA THR A 38 9.70 11.82 -10.78
C THR A 38 8.21 12.09 -10.71
N GLY A 39 7.82 13.28 -10.26
CA GLY A 39 6.41 13.68 -10.13
C GLY A 39 5.74 13.32 -8.80
N SER A 40 6.25 12.34 -8.06
CA SER A 40 5.77 12.01 -6.71
C SER A 40 6.25 13.06 -5.70
N LYS A 41 5.33 13.65 -4.94
CA LYS A 41 5.65 14.59 -3.85
C LYS A 41 4.92 14.22 -2.58
N MET A 42 5.59 14.38 -1.44
CA MET A 42 5.00 14.28 -0.12
C MET A 42 5.31 15.56 0.64
N LYS A 43 4.33 16.10 1.34
CA LYS A 43 4.47 17.26 2.22
C LYS A 43 3.97 16.86 3.61
N ILE A 44 4.74 17.21 4.63
CA ILE A 44 4.41 16.99 6.04
C ILE A 44 4.40 18.36 6.69
N ASP A 45 3.23 18.76 7.17
CA ASP A 45 3.05 19.96 7.98
C ASP A 45 2.96 19.55 9.44
N GLY A 46 3.78 20.17 10.29
CA GLY A 46 3.81 19.91 11.72
C GLY A 46 3.77 21.19 12.52
N ASP A 47 3.12 21.13 13.68
CA ASP A 47 3.14 22.20 14.67
C ASP A 47 4.08 21.80 15.81
N SER A 48 5.01 22.69 16.17
CA SER A 48 5.81 22.55 17.39
C SER A 48 5.42 23.62 18.41
N THR A 49 5.84 23.45 19.66
CA THR A 49 5.56 24.40 20.75
C THR A 49 6.09 25.82 20.45
N ALA A 50 7.12 25.93 19.60
CA ALA A 50 7.72 27.21 19.22
C ALA A 50 7.26 27.71 17.84
N HIS A 51 7.24 26.84 16.82
CA HIS A 51 6.95 27.25 15.44
C HIS A 51 6.26 26.15 14.61
N LYS A 52 5.50 26.57 13.59
CA LYS A 52 5.05 25.68 12.53
C LYS A 52 6.22 25.31 11.64
N TRP A 53 6.27 24.06 11.21
CA TRP A 53 7.30 23.56 10.32
C TRP A 53 6.67 22.73 9.20
N THR A 54 7.34 22.76 8.05
CA THR A 54 6.93 22.03 6.87
C THR A 54 8.15 21.32 6.31
N VAL A 55 7.98 20.04 5.97
CA VAL A 55 8.98 19.23 5.30
C VAL A 55 8.39 18.68 4.02
N GLU A 56 9.17 18.73 2.95
CA GLU A 56 8.82 18.16 1.66
C GLU A 56 9.77 17.02 1.30
N CYS A 57 9.23 16.01 0.62
CA CYS A 57 9.97 14.94 -0.01
C CYS A 57 9.64 14.89 -1.49
N SER A 58 10.66 14.95 -2.33
CA SER A 58 10.56 14.89 -3.79
C SER A 58 10.65 13.48 -4.37
N VAL A 59 10.88 12.48 -3.52
CA VAL A 59 11.04 11.07 -3.93
C VAL A 59 10.25 10.18 -2.98
N VAL A 60 9.18 9.58 -3.50
CA VAL A 60 8.41 8.55 -2.82
C VAL A 60 8.50 7.28 -3.66
N GLY A 61 9.00 6.20 -3.07
CA GLY A 61 9.08 4.89 -3.69
C GLY A 61 7.97 3.97 -3.20
N GLY A 62 7.88 2.80 -3.83
CA GLY A 62 6.95 1.76 -3.44
C GLY A 62 5.96 1.38 -4.53
N TYR A 63 4.86 0.75 -4.13
CA TYR A 63 3.85 0.23 -5.04
C TYR A 63 2.47 0.26 -4.42
N PHE A 64 1.48 0.28 -5.31
CA PHE A 64 0.07 0.14 -5.01
C PHE A 64 -0.48 -1.00 -5.88
N GLU A 65 -0.97 -2.05 -5.25
CA GLU A 65 -1.64 -3.19 -5.90
C GLU A 65 -3.12 -3.13 -5.55
N LEU A 66 -3.97 -3.17 -6.57
CA LEU A 66 -5.42 -2.99 -6.43
C LEU A 66 -6.16 -4.00 -7.30
N ASP A 67 -7.36 -4.37 -6.86
CA ASP A 67 -8.29 -5.13 -7.70
C ASP A 67 -8.54 -4.39 -9.04
N PRO A 68 -8.27 -5.01 -10.20
CA PRO A 68 -8.49 -4.40 -11.50
C PRO A 68 -9.94 -3.95 -11.71
N ALA A 69 -10.92 -4.69 -11.18
CA ALA A 69 -12.32 -4.33 -11.28
C ALA A 69 -12.65 -3.05 -10.50
N PHE A 70 -12.04 -2.92 -9.30
CA PHE A 70 -12.13 -1.68 -8.53
C PHE A 70 -11.43 -0.52 -9.24
N ALA A 71 -10.24 -0.74 -9.82
CA ALA A 71 -9.50 0.31 -10.52
C ALA A 71 -10.21 0.81 -11.78
N ALA A 72 -10.87 -0.08 -12.52
CA ALA A 72 -11.56 0.25 -13.77
C ALA A 72 -12.91 0.94 -13.54
N ALA A 73 -13.63 0.58 -12.48
CA ALA A 73 -14.96 1.12 -12.19
C ALA A 73 -15.19 1.27 -10.68
N PRO A 74 -14.47 2.19 -10.01
CA PRO A 74 -14.55 2.33 -8.56
C PRO A 74 -15.95 2.79 -8.11
N GLN A 75 -16.73 3.44 -8.98
CA GLN A 75 -18.14 3.79 -8.78
C GLN A 75 -19.08 2.60 -8.56
N ASN A 76 -18.70 1.42 -9.07
CA ASN A 76 -19.48 0.19 -8.93
C ASN A 76 -19.08 -0.61 -7.69
N ALA A 77 -18.10 -0.13 -6.92
CA ALA A 77 -17.59 -0.83 -5.75
C ALA A 77 -18.62 -0.83 -4.62
N ALA A 78 -18.85 -2.01 -4.04
CA ALA A 78 -19.60 -2.13 -2.80
C ALA A 78 -18.80 -1.53 -1.64
N THR A 79 -19.51 -0.97 -0.65
CA THR A 79 -18.90 -0.54 0.61
C THR A 79 -18.24 -1.71 1.33
N GLY A 80 -17.17 -1.44 2.08
CA GLY A 80 -16.45 -2.45 2.84
C GLY A 80 -15.00 -2.62 2.42
N LYS A 81 -14.43 -3.79 2.73
CA LYS A 81 -12.99 -4.04 2.54
C LYS A 81 -12.65 -4.15 1.06
N VAL A 82 -11.70 -3.33 0.62
CA VAL A 82 -11.12 -3.36 -0.71
C VAL A 82 -9.86 -4.21 -0.65
N ASN A 83 -9.73 -5.18 -1.56
CA ASN A 83 -8.49 -5.94 -1.67
C ASN A 83 -7.41 -5.05 -2.33
N ALA A 84 -6.52 -4.54 -1.50
CA ALA A 84 -5.40 -3.71 -1.92
C ALA A 84 -4.16 -4.04 -1.10
N LYS A 85 -2.99 -3.89 -1.71
CA LYS A 85 -1.69 -3.93 -1.03
C LYS A 85 -0.92 -2.69 -1.37
N VAL A 86 -0.39 -2.02 -0.36
CA VAL A 86 0.42 -0.81 -0.56
C VAL A 86 1.69 -0.94 0.24
N SER A 87 2.79 -0.58 -0.38
CA SER A 87 4.06 -0.37 0.28
C SER A 87 4.55 1.00 -0.12
N VAL A 88 4.81 1.87 0.84
CA VAL A 88 5.40 3.19 0.61
C VAL A 88 6.79 3.22 1.25
N ILE A 89 7.76 3.76 0.53
CA ILE A 89 9.13 3.89 0.99
C ILE A 89 9.55 5.35 0.81
N VAL A 90 9.91 6.01 1.90
CA VAL A 90 10.39 7.39 1.90
C VAL A 90 11.84 7.40 2.37
N PRO A 91 12.82 7.79 1.55
CA PRO A 91 14.20 7.95 1.99
C PRO A 91 14.30 9.14 2.95
N VAL A 92 14.82 8.92 4.16
CA VAL A 92 14.90 9.97 5.20
C VAL A 92 15.73 11.17 4.71
N ARG A 93 16.82 10.92 3.97
CA ARG A 93 17.66 12.00 3.41
C ARG A 93 16.94 12.90 2.40
N GLN A 94 15.85 12.42 1.81
CA GLN A 94 15.03 13.18 0.86
C GLN A 94 13.95 14.02 1.55
N LEU A 95 13.79 13.90 2.87
CA LEU A 95 13.01 14.83 3.66
C LEU A 95 13.82 16.12 3.82
N LYS A 96 13.24 17.23 3.36
CA LYS A 96 13.87 18.55 3.34
C LYS A 96 12.93 19.60 3.92
N SER A 97 13.43 20.40 4.86
CA SER A 97 12.69 21.55 5.39
C SER A 97 12.45 22.57 4.28
N THR A 98 11.27 23.19 4.27
CA THR A 98 10.95 24.28 3.33
C THR A 98 11.28 25.66 3.89
N VAL A 99 11.72 25.75 5.16
CA VAL A 99 12.07 27.01 5.81
C VAL A 99 13.36 27.58 5.22
N LEU A 100 13.30 28.84 4.75
CA LEU A 100 14.39 29.51 4.02
C LEU A 100 15.62 29.81 4.88
N VAL A 101 15.46 30.03 6.18
CA VAL A 101 16.56 30.35 7.10
C VAL A 101 17.06 29.06 7.77
N GLY A 102 18.35 28.74 7.61
CA GLY A 102 18.97 27.60 8.30
C GLY A 102 18.58 26.21 7.77
N LYS A 103 18.06 26.12 6.54
CA LYS A 103 17.55 24.89 5.90
C LYS A 103 18.44 23.66 6.10
N GLN A 104 19.74 23.77 5.85
CA GLN A 104 20.67 22.64 5.99
C GLN A 104 20.85 22.20 7.45
N SER A 105 20.90 23.15 8.40
CA SER A 105 20.99 22.84 9.82
C SER A 105 19.72 22.13 10.30
N MET A 106 18.56 22.62 9.87
CA MET A 106 17.27 21.99 10.18
C MET A 106 17.14 20.60 9.58
N ASP A 107 17.58 20.40 8.34
CA ASP A 107 17.65 19.08 7.71
C ASP A 107 18.51 18.12 8.54
N ASN A 108 19.69 18.56 8.99
CA ASN A 108 20.61 17.73 9.76
C ASN A 108 20.01 17.33 11.12
N VAL A 109 19.42 18.29 11.85
CA VAL A 109 18.75 18.02 13.13
C VAL A 109 17.61 17.01 12.94
N MET A 110 16.82 17.17 11.88
CA MET A 110 15.73 16.25 11.56
C MET A 110 16.24 14.86 11.17
N HIS A 111 17.27 14.77 10.35
CA HIS A 111 17.89 13.49 9.96
C HIS A 111 18.53 12.77 11.14
N GLU A 112 19.13 13.52 12.07
CA GLU A 112 19.69 12.99 13.31
C GLU A 112 18.59 12.51 14.25
N ALA A 113 17.51 13.27 14.43
CA ALA A 113 16.35 12.88 15.23
C ALA A 113 15.67 11.61 14.68
N LEU A 114 15.61 11.48 13.35
CA LEU A 114 15.16 10.27 12.67
C LEU A 114 16.23 9.16 12.63
N LYS A 115 17.41 9.38 13.21
CA LYS A 115 18.52 8.41 13.25
C LYS A 115 18.82 7.83 11.87
N VAL A 116 18.97 8.70 10.86
CA VAL A 116 19.12 8.32 9.44
C VAL A 116 20.20 7.26 9.17
N GLN A 117 21.24 7.18 10.01
CA GLN A 117 22.30 6.18 9.87
C GLN A 117 21.81 4.77 10.25
N GLN A 118 20.89 4.66 11.21
CA GLN A 118 20.28 3.40 11.64
C GLN A 118 19.02 3.09 10.82
N PHE A 119 18.25 4.12 10.46
CA PHE A 119 16.99 4.01 9.73
C PHE A 119 17.00 4.93 8.51
N PRO A 120 17.61 4.50 7.38
CA PRO A 120 17.78 5.35 6.20
C PRO A 120 16.48 5.56 5.42
N ARG A 121 15.44 4.77 5.71
CA ARG A 121 14.15 4.80 5.02
C ARG A 121 13.00 4.61 6.00
N ILE A 122 11.91 5.31 5.76
CA ILE A 122 10.62 5.12 6.41
C ILE A 122 9.81 4.19 5.52
N GLU A 123 9.32 3.09 6.07
CA GLU A 123 8.45 2.13 5.38
C GLU A 123 7.04 2.18 5.98
N TYR A 124 6.04 2.22 5.11
CA TYR A 124 4.64 2.05 5.47
C TYR A 124 4.03 0.92 4.65
N ARG A 125 3.26 0.05 5.31
CA ARG A 125 2.53 -1.04 4.66
C ARG A 125 1.05 -0.93 4.99
N LEU A 126 0.20 -0.94 3.97
CA LEU A 126 -1.24 -1.01 4.16
C LEU A 126 -1.62 -2.38 4.74
N THR A 127 -2.45 -2.36 5.78
CA THR A 127 -3.03 -3.57 6.39
C THR A 127 -4.52 -3.69 6.08
N GLU A 128 -5.22 -2.58 5.92
CA GLU A 128 -6.65 -2.56 5.59
C GLU A 128 -7.00 -1.33 4.77
N LEU A 129 -7.77 -1.51 3.70
CA LEU A 129 -8.39 -0.42 2.94
C LEU A 129 -9.90 -0.66 2.91
N THR A 130 -10.67 0.34 3.28
CA THR A 130 -12.12 0.25 3.41
C THR A 130 -12.79 1.40 2.68
N LEU A 131 -13.74 1.08 1.81
CA LEU A 131 -14.63 2.04 1.19
C LEU A 131 -15.77 2.37 2.15
N LYS A 132 -15.81 3.62 2.63
CA LYS A 132 -16.78 4.05 3.66
C LYS A 132 -18.19 4.21 3.12
N GLU A 133 -18.33 4.83 1.96
CA GLU A 133 -19.60 5.10 1.31
C GLU A 133 -19.55 4.64 -0.14
N ALA A 134 -20.67 4.10 -0.64
CA ALA A 134 -20.80 3.79 -2.05
C ALA A 134 -20.71 5.11 -2.83
N PRO A 135 -19.98 5.15 -3.95
CA PRO A 135 -19.83 6.38 -4.72
C PRO A 135 -21.20 6.89 -5.18
N LYS A 136 -21.46 8.18 -4.96
CA LYS A 136 -22.78 8.80 -5.22
C LYS A 136 -23.03 9.03 -6.72
N SER A 137 -21.97 9.08 -7.52
CA SER A 137 -21.98 9.15 -8.99
C SER A 137 -20.58 8.82 -9.54
N ALA A 138 -20.46 8.68 -10.88
CA ALA A 138 -19.17 8.38 -11.54
C ALA A 138 -18.09 9.47 -11.33
N ASP A 139 -18.49 10.72 -11.13
CA ASP A 139 -17.59 11.87 -10.95
C ASP A 139 -17.43 12.29 -9.47
N ALA A 140 -18.14 11.63 -8.56
CA ALA A 140 -18.08 11.97 -7.14
C ALA A 140 -16.76 11.49 -6.50
N PRO A 141 -16.15 12.28 -5.62
CA PRO A 141 -14.96 11.86 -4.89
C PRO A 141 -15.26 10.64 -4.01
N ILE A 142 -14.40 9.63 -4.09
CA ILE A 142 -14.53 8.37 -3.37
C ILE A 142 -13.82 8.47 -2.02
N GLN A 143 -14.51 8.12 -0.95
CA GLN A 143 -13.95 8.17 0.41
C GLN A 143 -13.43 6.82 0.85
N LEU A 144 -12.10 6.68 0.86
CA LEU A 144 -11.40 5.50 1.35
C LEU A 144 -10.81 5.77 2.74
N SER A 145 -10.85 4.74 3.58
CA SER A 145 -10.19 4.71 4.87
C SER A 145 -9.11 3.66 4.83
N SER A 146 -7.87 4.05 5.11
CA SER A 146 -6.75 3.13 5.22
C SER A 146 -6.36 2.92 6.68
N LYS A 147 -5.87 1.71 6.99
CA LYS A 147 -5.03 1.42 8.14
C LYS A 147 -3.76 0.80 7.61
N GLY A 148 -2.66 1.12 8.26
CA GLY A 148 -1.39 0.53 7.92
C GLY A 148 -0.44 0.54 9.09
N GLN A 149 0.67 -0.13 8.88
CA GLN A 149 1.73 -0.29 9.86
C GLN A 149 2.99 0.38 9.32
N GLY A 150 3.50 1.33 10.09
CA GLY A 150 4.88 1.79 9.96
C GLY A 150 5.84 0.76 10.56
N ASP A 151 7.08 0.70 10.07
CA ASP A 151 8.09 -0.20 10.64
C ASP A 151 8.29 0.11 12.15
N ARG A 152 8.03 -0.90 13.00
CA ARG A 152 8.04 -0.78 14.48
C ARG A 152 9.43 -0.52 15.07
N LYS A 153 10.47 -0.49 14.24
CA LYS A 153 11.85 -0.21 14.69
C LYS A 153 12.14 1.27 14.87
N HIS A 154 11.27 2.16 14.39
CA HIS A 154 11.41 3.59 14.64
C HIS A 154 10.75 3.98 15.97
N PRO A 155 11.50 4.54 16.95
CA PRO A 155 10.92 5.09 18.18
C PRO A 155 10.18 6.43 17.97
N ALA A 156 9.99 6.86 16.71
CA ALA A 156 9.17 8.02 16.39
C ALA A 156 7.69 7.61 16.51
N GLN A 157 7.16 7.77 17.71
CA GLN A 157 5.76 7.60 18.03
C GLN A 157 4.89 8.39 17.05
N ASN A 158 3.91 7.72 16.46
CA ASN A 158 2.69 8.30 15.88
C ASN A 158 2.87 9.43 14.84
N VAL A 159 3.47 9.13 13.70
CA VAL A 159 3.16 9.88 12.47
C VAL A 159 2.26 9.00 11.60
N PHE A 160 0.94 9.17 11.77
CA PHE A 160 -0.08 8.52 10.95
C PHE A 160 -0.50 9.45 9.81
N PHE A 161 -0.68 8.87 8.61
CA PHE A 161 -1.33 9.48 7.44
C PHE A 161 -2.84 9.27 7.50
#